data_AF-A0A2V9T049-F1
#
_entry.id   AF-A0A2V9T049-F1
#
_cell.length_a   1.000
_cell.length_b   1.000
_cell.length_c   1.000
_cell.angle_alpha   90.00
_cell.angle_beta   90.00
_cell.angle_gamma   90.00
#
_symmetry.space_group_name_H-M   'P 1'
#
loop_
_entity.id
_entity.type
_entity.pdbx_description
1 polymer ?
#
loop_
_entity_poly.entity_id
_entity_poly.type
_entity_poly.pdbx_seq_one_letter_code
_entity_poly.pdbx_strand_id
1 'polypeptide(L)'
;MLEKDDNDFMLVIVSVASLKSGLQISVERPQHSANATRTYNSFDEARDALLSFGIAEEVLNEYLKLLPELGTGERLKFPPLDVPHHDLVAEGFKLGIG
;
A
#
# COMPACT_ATOMS: atom_id res chain seq x y z
N MET A 1 -7.43 -22.39 -26.10
CA MET A 1 -7.17 -20.96 -25.83
C MET A 1 -7.54 -20.76 -24.38
N LEU A 2 -6.56 -20.92 -23.49
CA LEU A 2 -6.75 -20.72 -22.05
C LEU A 2 -6.28 -19.29 -21.79
N GLU A 3 -7.22 -18.41 -21.47
CA GLU A 3 -6.90 -17.11 -20.88
C GLU A 3 -6.21 -17.40 -19.54
N LYS A 4 -4.89 -17.25 -19.51
CA LYS A 4 -4.16 -17.09 -18.25
C LYS A 4 -4.42 -15.67 -17.80
N ASP A 5 -5.57 -15.43 -17.20
CA ASP A 5 -5.70 -14.31 -16.27
C ASP A 5 -4.84 -14.66 -15.05
N ASP A 6 -3.57 -14.26 -15.11
CA ASP A 6 -2.67 -14.13 -13.96
C ASP A 6 -3.20 -12.98 -13.07
N ASN A 7 -4.42 -13.13 -12.57
CA ASN A 7 -4.91 -12.37 -11.42
C ASN A 7 -4.28 -13.00 -10.17
N ASP A 8 -2.95 -12.90 -10.08
CA ASP A 8 -2.19 -13.30 -8.91
C ASP A 8 -2.40 -12.23 -7.84
N PHE A 9 -3.44 -12.43 -7.03
CA PHE A 9 -3.68 -11.63 -5.85
C PHE A 9 -2.62 -11.98 -4.80
N MET A 10 -1.96 -10.96 -4.29
CA MET A 10 -0.97 -11.08 -3.25
C MET A 10 -1.56 -10.57 -1.93
N LEU A 11 -1.61 -11.45 -0.93
CA LEU A 11 -1.92 -11.04 0.44
C LEU A 11 -0.78 -10.17 0.96
N VAL A 12 -1.10 -8.93 1.29
CA VAL A 12 -0.16 -7.92 1.80
C VAL A 12 -0.72 -7.17 3.01
N ILE A 13 0.17 -6.53 3.75
CA ILE A 13 -0.16 -5.53 4.77
C ILE A 13 0.36 -4.20 4.25
N VAL A 14 -0.55 -3.28 3.98
CA VAL A 14 -0.21 -1.91 3.60
C VAL A 14 -0.10 -1.05 4.85
N SER A 15 0.91 -0.19 4.90
CA SER A 15 1.06 0.79 5.97
C SER A 15 1.48 2.15 5.45
N VAL A 16 1.06 3.20 6.15
CA VAL A 16 1.27 4.59 5.73
C VAL A 16 1.90 5.38 6.87
N ALA A 17 2.93 6.17 6.55
CA ALA A 17 3.64 7.03 7.48
C ALA A 17 3.66 8.47 6.96
N SER A 18 3.39 9.43 7.84
CA SER A 18 3.57 10.85 7.55
C SER A 18 5.06 11.21 7.63
N LEU A 19 5.57 11.84 6.57
CA LEU A 19 6.91 12.38 6.50
C LEU A 19 6.87 13.91 6.39
N LYS A 20 7.97 14.57 6.75
CA LYS A 20 8.09 16.04 6.57
C LYS A 20 7.92 16.50 5.13
N SER A 21 8.18 15.61 4.17
CA SER A 21 8.19 15.91 2.73
C SER A 21 7.09 15.18 1.95
N GLY A 22 6.12 14.56 2.63
CA GLY A 22 5.05 13.80 1.96
C GLY A 22 4.59 12.58 2.75
N LEU A 23 4.20 11.52 2.04
CA LEU A 23 3.72 10.28 2.64
C LEU A 23 4.58 9.11 2.18
N GLN A 24 4.77 8.14 3.06
CA GLN A 24 5.41 6.89 2.73
C GLN A 24 4.40 5.76 2.83
N ILE A 25 4.31 4.97 1.78
CA ILE A 25 3.53 3.72 1.78
C ILE A 25 4.52 2.57 1.80
N SER A 26 4.30 1.63 2.72
CA SER A 26 5.03 0.37 2.80
C SER A 26 4.07 -0.79 2.58
N VAL A 27 4.50 -1.75 1.79
CA VAL A 27 3.77 -2.99 1.52
C VAL A 27 4.62 -4.13 2.05
N GLU A 28 4.07 -4.92 2.96
CA GLU A 28 4.70 -6.07 3.58
C GLU A 28 3.95 -7.33 3.14
N ARG A 29 4.66 -8.39 2.74
CA ARG A 29 4.03 -9.68 2.44
C ARG A 29 4.09 -10.55 3.70
N PRO A 30 3.03 -10.73 4.49
CA PRO A 30 3.11 -11.38 5.80
C PRO A 30 3.64 -12.83 5.78
N GLN A 31 3.50 -13.54 4.65
CA GLN A 31 3.96 -14.91 4.48
C GLN A 31 5.43 -15.02 4.02
N HIS A 32 6.09 -13.89 3.73
CA HIS A 32 7.47 -13.83 3.26
C HIS A 32 8.23 -12.71 3.97
N SER A 33 9.56 -12.70 3.86
CA SER A 33 10.36 -11.56 4.35
C SER A 33 10.37 -10.36 3.38
N ALA A 34 9.63 -10.45 2.27
CA ALA A 34 9.58 -9.41 1.25
C ALA A 34 8.77 -8.20 1.74
N ASN A 35 9.38 -7.02 1.63
CA ASN A 35 8.75 -5.74 1.85
C ASN A 35 9.21 -4.76 0.77
N ALA A 36 8.34 -3.80 0.45
CA ALA A 36 8.63 -2.72 -0.47
C ALA A 36 8.12 -1.42 0.14
N THR A 37 8.74 -0.30 -0.20
CA THR A 37 8.34 1.01 0.31
C THR A 37 8.53 2.05 -0.77
N ARG A 38 7.58 2.97 -0.87
CA ARG A 38 7.60 4.08 -1.80
C ARG A 38 7.20 5.37 -1.09
N THR A 39 7.92 6.43 -1.41
CA THR A 39 7.60 7.78 -0.94
C THR A 39 6.87 8.52 -2.04
N TYR A 40 5.78 9.17 -1.67
CA TYR A 40 4.95 10.01 -2.52
C TYR A 40 5.13 11.47 -2.08
N ASN A 41 5.27 12.36 -3.06
CA ASN A 41 5.55 13.78 -2.79
C ASN A 41 4.29 14.55 -2.43
N SER A 42 3.12 14.01 -2.80
CA SER A 42 1.83 14.58 -2.48
C SER A 42 0.91 13.57 -1.80
N PHE A 43 -0.06 14.11 -1.07
CA PHE A 43 -1.11 13.31 -0.44
C PHE A 43 -2.05 12.68 -1.47
N ASP A 44 -2.38 13.41 -2.53
CA ASP A 44 -3.29 12.94 -3.57
C ASP A 44 -2.69 11.74 -4.31
N GLU A 45 -1.40 11.78 -4.69
CA GLU A 45 -0.73 10.62 -5.30
C GLU A 45 -0.71 9.39 -4.38
N ALA A 46 -0.46 9.60 -3.07
CA ALA A 46 -0.47 8.51 -2.10
C ALA A 46 -1.89 7.94 -1.93
N ARG A 47 -2.91 8.80 -1.93
CA ARG A 47 -4.31 8.40 -1.84
C ARG A 47 -4.73 7.57 -3.05
N ASP A 48 -4.40 8.01 -4.26
CA ASP A 48 -4.74 7.31 -5.49
C ASP A 48 -4.10 5.90 -5.50
N ALA A 49 -2.85 5.77 -5.06
CA ALA A 49 -2.20 4.47 -4.91
C ALA A 49 -2.87 3.57 -3.85
N LEU A 50 -3.36 4.12 -2.74
CA LEU A 50 -4.07 3.34 -1.72
C LEU A 50 -5.44 2.87 -2.21
N LEU A 51 -6.14 3.71 -2.98
CA LEU A 51 -7.40 3.37 -3.62
C LEU A 51 -7.22 2.29 -4.70
N SER A 52 -6.13 2.34 -5.47
CA SER A 52 -5.84 1.31 -6.49
C SER A 52 -5.59 -0.07 -5.85
N PHE A 53 -5.16 -0.13 -4.59
CA PHE A 53 -5.04 -1.39 -3.84
C PHE A 53 -6.37 -1.94 -3.31
N GLY A 54 -7.50 -1.28 -3.62
CA GLY A 54 -8.82 -1.70 -3.19
C GLY A 54 -9.17 -1.30 -1.75
N ILE A 55 -8.41 -0.39 -1.14
CA ILE A 55 -8.77 0.20 0.16
C ILE A 55 -9.98 1.10 -0.06
N ALA A 56 -11.08 0.83 0.64
CA ALA A 56 -12.29 1.64 0.54
C ALA A 56 -12.00 3.09 0.95
N GLU A 57 -12.54 4.04 0.19
CA GLU A 57 -12.31 5.47 0.40
C GLU A 57 -12.71 5.93 1.83
N GLU A 58 -13.79 5.37 2.37
CA GLU A 58 -14.26 5.64 3.74
C GLU A 58 -13.21 5.25 4.78
N VAL A 59 -12.66 4.03 4.66
CA VAL A 59 -11.60 3.52 5.56
C VAL A 59 -10.34 4.36 5.41
N LEU A 60 -9.97 4.68 4.17
CA LEU A 60 -8.81 5.50 3.89
C LEU A 60 -8.93 6.88 4.56
N ASN A 61 -10.09 7.53 4.46
CA ASN A 61 -10.35 8.82 5.10
C ASN A 61 -10.25 8.78 6.63
N GLU A 62 -10.68 7.68 7.27
CA GLU A 62 -10.53 7.51 8.72
C GLU A 62 -9.06 7.37 9.12
N TYR A 63 -8.31 6.54 8.40
CA TYR A 63 -6.88 6.34 8.65
C TYR A 63 -6.08 7.62 8.44
N LEU A 64 -6.39 8.40 7.40
CA LEU A 64 -5.70 9.65 7.10
C LEU A 64 -5.96 10.73 8.16
N LYS A 65 -7.08 10.70 8.88
CA LYS A 65 -7.34 11.59 10.03
C LYS A 65 -6.49 11.25 11.24
N LEU A 66 -6.10 9.99 11.40
CA LEU A 66 -5.26 9.51 12.51
C LEU A 66 -3.76 9.76 12.24
N LEU A 67 -3.37 9.88 10.98
CA LEU A 67 -1.97 10.06 10.57
C LEU A 67 -1.26 11.27 11.18
N PRO A 68 -1.90 12.44 11.37
CA PRO A 68 -1.32 13.58 12.11
C PRO A 68 -1.18 13.33 13.62
N GLU A 69 -1.97 12.42 14.19
CA GLU A 69 -1.92 12.05 15.61
C GLU A 69 -0.77 11.07 15.90
N LEU A 70 -0.46 10.21 14.93
CA LEU A 70 0.75 9.40 14.92
C LEU A 70 1.95 10.31 14.63
N GLY A 71 2.93 10.34 15.54
CA GLY A 71 4.12 11.17 15.39
C GLY A 71 4.84 10.94 14.04
N THR A 72 5.61 11.91 13.57
CA THR A 72 6.34 11.79 12.29
C THR A 72 7.14 10.49 12.23
N GLY A 73 6.91 9.69 11.19
CA GLY A 73 7.58 8.40 10.98
C GLY A 73 6.89 7.19 11.64
N GLU A 74 5.88 7.39 12.49
CA GLU A 74 5.02 6.29 12.91
C GLU A 74 4.07 5.86 11.79
N ARG A 75 3.72 4.57 11.78
CA ARG A 75 3.02 3.91 10.68
C ARG A 75 1.64 3.44 11.12
N LEU A 76 0.62 3.83 10.38
CA LEU A 76 -0.68 3.20 10.44
C LEU A 76 -0.71 1.97 9.53
N LYS A 77 -1.08 0.81 10.08
CA LYS A 77 -1.21 -0.43 9.31
C LYS A 77 -2.68 -0.71 9.02
N PHE A 78 -3.00 -0.94 7.75
CA PHE A 78 -4.29 -1.48 7.36
C PHE A 78 -4.36 -2.98 7.73
N PRO A 79 -5.57 -3.54 7.89
CA PRO A 79 -5.74 -4.99 7.91
C PRO A 79 -5.13 -5.65 6.67
N PRO A 80 -4.75 -6.94 6.72
CA PRO A 80 -4.30 -7.66 5.54
C PRO A 80 -5.31 -7.57 4.39
N LEU A 81 -4.82 -7.33 3.18
CA LEU A 81 -5.61 -7.17 1.97
C LEU A 81 -5.01 -7.97 0.82
N ASP A 82 -5.88 -8.52 -0.02
CA ASP A 82 -5.50 -9.16 -1.27
C ASP A 82 -5.43 -8.11 -2.37
N VAL A 83 -4.23 -7.83 -2.87
CA VAL A 83 -3.98 -6.82 -3.90
C VAL A 83 -3.48 -7.49 -5.17
N PRO A 84 -4.02 -7.18 -6.35
CA PRO A 84 -3.46 -7.69 -7.59
C PRO A 84 -1.97 -7.34 -7.72
N HIS A 85 -1.13 -8.35 -7.98
CA HIS A 85 0.31 -8.12 -8.06
C HIS A 85 0.69 -7.08 -9.13
N HIS A 86 -0.07 -7.00 -10.24
CA HIS A 86 0.17 -6.02 -11.28
C HIS A 86 -0.06 -4.57 -10.82
N ASP A 87 -1.01 -4.32 -9.91
CA ASP A 87 -1.26 -2.98 -9.35
C ASP A 87 -0.10 -2.54 -8.44
N LEU A 88 0.42 -3.48 -7.64
CA LEU A 88 1.63 -3.23 -6.83
C LEU A 88 2.83 -2.87 -7.71
N VAL A 89 3.04 -3.61 -8.81
CA VAL A 89 4.13 -3.36 -9.75
C VAL A 89 3.93 -2.05 -10.53
N ALA A 90 2.69 -1.72 -10.92
CA ALA A 90 2.35 -0.46 -11.58
C ALA A 90 2.67 0.74 -10.67
N GLU A 91 2.43 0.60 -9.37
CA GLU A 91 2.86 1.54 -8.34
C GLU A 91 4.34 1.39 -7.92
N GLY A 92 5.14 0.63 -8.67
CA GLY A 92 6.58 0.52 -8.47
C GLY A 92 7.00 -0.28 -7.23
N PHE A 93 6.08 -0.97 -6.55
CA PHE A 93 6.40 -1.88 -5.47
C PHE A 93 6.98 -3.17 -6.04
N LYS A 94 8.26 -3.42 -5.73
CA LYS A 94 8.97 -4.63 -6.16
C LYS A 94 8.98 -5.64 -5.02
N LEU A 95 7.90 -6.43 -4.92
CA LEU A 95 7.83 -7.56 -4.00
C LEU A 95 8.30 -8.81 -4.76
N GLY A 96 9.26 -9.54 -4.20
CA GLY A 96 9.76 -10.76 -4.84
C GLY A 96 8.64 -11.78 -5.01
N ILE A 97 8.41 -12.22 -6.23
CA ILE A 97 7.78 -13.51 -6.54
C ILE A 97 8.84 -14.58 -6.26
N GLY A 98 8.71 -15.24 -5.11
CA GLY A 98 9.59 -16.34 -4.71
C GLY A 98 9.38 -17.57 -5.57
#